data_AF-A0A381UYJ8-F1
#
_entry.id   AF-A0A381UYJ8-F1
#
_cell.length_a   1.000
_cell.length_b   1.000
_cell.length_c   1.000
_cell.angle_alpha   90.00
_cell.angle_beta   90.00
_cell.angle_gamma   90.00
#
_symmetry.space_group_name_H-M   'P 1'
#
loop_
_entity.id
_entity.type
_entity.pdbx_description
1 polymer ?
#
loop_
_entity_poly.entity_id
_entity_poly.type
_entity_poly.pdbx_seq_one_letter_code
_entity_poly.pdbx_strand_id
1 'polypeptide(L)'
;MKDPHYQRKAGYGMIVVAASLAVIGLLQVTIGPDVLFGDKIQRATTATFEECDANGFQEPQCAKWLNSKQFEECMANDDADSPECWKHRTWVIQERELKHLKSLADE
;
A
#
# COMPACT_ATOMS: atom_id res chain seq x y z
N MET A 1 33.78 -8.55 48.99
CA MET A 1 32.79 -8.67 47.90
C MET A 1 32.92 -10.07 47.33
N LYS A 2 31.94 -10.94 47.59
CA LYS A 2 32.03 -12.39 47.38
C LYS A 2 31.04 -12.81 46.28
N ASP A 3 31.58 -13.60 45.34
CA ASP A 3 30.97 -14.33 44.22
C ASP A 3 30.73 -13.62 42.86
N PRO A 4 31.55 -13.90 41.81
CA PRO A 4 31.37 -13.39 40.44
C PRO A 4 30.44 -14.24 39.55
N HIS A 5 29.58 -15.10 40.12
CA HIS A 5 28.90 -16.17 39.36
C HIS A 5 27.78 -15.77 38.38
N TYR A 6 27.43 -14.48 38.24
CA TYR A 6 26.36 -14.03 37.33
C TYR A 6 26.85 -13.31 36.05
N GLN A 7 28.15 -13.02 35.93
CA GLN A 7 28.72 -12.30 34.78
C GLN A 7 28.59 -13.07 33.45
N ARG A 8 28.68 -14.41 33.50
CA ARG A 8 28.63 -15.27 32.30
C ARG A 8 27.25 -15.29 31.63
N LYS A 9 26.17 -15.33 32.42
CA LYS A 9 24.79 -15.34 31.88
C LYS A 9 24.42 -14.01 31.24
N ALA A 10 24.85 -12.89 31.84
CA ALA A 10 24.69 -11.57 31.24
C ALA A 10 25.42 -11.44 29.89
N GLY A 11 26.63 -12.03 29.79
CA GLY A 11 27.39 -12.07 28.53
C GLY A 11 26.68 -12.82 27.40
N TYR A 12 26.13 -14.01 27.69
CA TYR A 12 25.38 -14.76 26.67
C TYR A 12 24.11 -14.02 26.21
N GLY A 13 23.42 -13.33 27.12
CA GLY A 13 22.28 -12.49 26.77
C GLY A 13 22.66 -11.38 25.79
N MET A 14 23.76 -10.67 26.06
CA MET A 14 24.25 -9.61 25.16
C MET A 14 24.67 -10.13 23.78
N ILE A 15 25.27 -11.33 23.71
CA ILE A 15 25.67 -11.93 22.43
C ILE A 15 24.45 -12.30 21.58
N VAL A 16 23.39 -12.86 22.19
CA VAL A 16 22.17 -13.22 21.46
C VAL A 16 21.49 -11.98 20.89
N VAL A 17 21.37 -10.90 21.68
CA VAL A 17 20.79 -9.63 21.22
C VAL A 17 21.61 -9.04 20.08
N ALA A 18 22.94 -9.00 20.21
CA ALA A 18 23.82 -8.52 19.15
C ALA A 18 23.72 -9.36 17.87
N ALA A 19 23.63 -10.69 18.00
CA ALA A 19 23.45 -11.59 16.86
C ALA A 19 22.11 -11.36 16.15
N SER A 20 21.00 -11.17 16.90
CA SER A 20 19.70 -10.85 16.31
C SER A 20 19.72 -9.54 15.54
N LEU A 21 20.34 -8.49 16.10
CA LEU A 21 20.48 -7.20 15.40
C LEU A 21 21.39 -7.30 14.17
N ALA A 22 22.45 -8.10 14.22
CA ALA A 22 23.33 -8.34 13.08
C ALA A 22 22.59 -9.06 11.94
N VAL A 23 21.76 -10.06 12.25
CA VAL A 23 20.95 -10.77 11.24
C VAL A 23 19.95 -9.83 10.58
N ILE A 24 19.24 -9.01 11.35
CA ILE A 24 18.29 -8.01 10.79
C ILE A 24 19.04 -6.98 9.93
N GLY A 25 20.21 -6.51 10.39
CA GLY A 25 21.04 -5.59 9.62
C GLY A 25 21.52 -6.18 8.29
N LEU A 26 21.92 -7.46 8.28
CA LEU A 26 22.29 -8.15 7.06
C LEU A 26 21.12 -8.32 6.10
N LEU A 27 19.93 -8.67 6.61
CA LEU A 27 18.72 -8.77 5.80
C LEU A 27 18.40 -7.45 5.10
N GLN A 28 18.52 -6.32 5.79
CA GLN A 28 18.30 -4.98 5.21
C GLN A 28 19.27 -4.67 4.08
N VAL A 29 20.56 -5.04 4.21
CA VAL A 29 21.55 -4.84 3.15
C VAL A 29 21.29 -5.76 1.96
N THR A 30 20.87 -7.01 2.19
CA THR A 30 20.63 -7.98 1.11
C THR A 30 19.34 -7.71 0.34
N ILE A 31 18.30 -7.19 0.99
CA ILE A 31 16.99 -6.91 0.38
C ILE A 31 16.95 -5.46 -0.19
N GLY A 32 17.90 -4.61 0.20
CA GLY A 32 18.08 -3.24 -0.28
C GLY A 32 17.89 -3.02 -1.80
N PRO A 33 18.46 -3.85 -2.70
CA PRO A 33 18.28 -3.65 -4.13
C PRO A 33 16.85 -3.91 -4.61
N ASP A 34 16.14 -4.89 -4.03
CA ASP A 34 14.77 -5.23 -4.43
C ASP A 34 13.74 -4.19 -3.93
N VAL A 35 13.92 -3.65 -2.71
CA VAL A 35 13.06 -2.56 -2.22
C VAL A 35 13.29 -1.25 -2.96
N LEU A 36 14.53 -0.95 -3.34
CA LEU A 36 14.86 0.21 -4.16
C LEU A 36 14.37 0.04 -5.61
N PHE A 37 14.32 -1.19 -6.12
CA PHE A 37 13.74 -1.49 -7.43
C PHE A 37 12.22 -1.30 -7.41
N GLY A 38 11.54 -1.78 -6.36
CA GLY A 38 10.11 -1.55 -6.14
C GLY A 38 9.76 -0.05 -6.08
N ASP A 39 10.50 0.73 -5.30
CA ASP A 39 10.30 2.19 -5.20
C ASP A 39 10.55 2.91 -6.54
N LYS A 40 11.59 2.54 -7.29
CA LYS A 40 11.87 3.11 -8.62
C LYS A 40 10.75 2.81 -9.62
N ILE A 41 10.24 1.58 -9.67
CA ILE A 41 9.12 1.23 -10.55
C ILE A 41 7.85 1.96 -10.14
N GLN A 42 7.61 2.10 -8.84
CA GLN A 42 6.46 2.86 -8.34
C GLN A 42 6.54 4.33 -8.79
N ARG A 43 7.68 5.00 -8.61
CA ARG A 43 7.88 6.38 -9.09
C ARG A 43 7.77 6.52 -10.59
N ALA A 44 8.31 5.58 -11.37
CA ALA A 44 8.17 5.59 -12.84
C ALA A 44 6.70 5.42 -13.27
N THR A 45 5.94 4.61 -12.53
CA THR A 45 4.50 4.43 -12.74
C THR A 45 3.73 5.70 -12.39
N THR A 46 4.12 6.40 -11.32
CA THR A 46 3.53 7.70 -10.96
C THR A 46 3.86 8.78 -11.99
N ALA A 47 5.11 8.87 -12.46
CA ALA A 47 5.51 9.84 -13.47
C ALA A 47 4.75 9.63 -14.79
N THR A 48 4.62 8.38 -15.25
CA THR A 48 3.83 8.07 -16.45
C THR A 48 2.33 8.31 -16.25
N PHE A 49 1.81 8.15 -15.02
CA PHE A 49 0.45 8.54 -14.69
C PHE A 49 0.26 10.07 -14.75
N GLU A 50 1.19 10.86 -14.21
CA GLU A 50 1.13 12.32 -14.26
C GLU A 50 1.20 12.86 -15.70
N GLU A 51 2.04 12.27 -16.55
CA GLU A 51 2.09 12.58 -17.98
C GLU A 51 0.76 12.27 -18.68
N CYS A 52 0.15 11.12 -18.36
CA CYS A 52 -1.16 10.74 -18.86
C CYS A 52 -2.28 11.67 -18.39
N ASP A 53 -2.23 12.13 -17.14
CA ASP A 53 -3.21 13.05 -16.54
C ASP A 53 -3.14 14.42 -17.24
N ALA A 54 -1.92 14.93 -17.50
CA ALA A 54 -1.71 16.18 -18.21
C ALA A 54 -2.26 16.16 -19.66
N ASN A 55 -2.24 15.01 -20.32
CA ASN A 55 -2.76 14.82 -21.69
C ASN A 55 -4.23 14.36 -21.72
N GLY A 56 -4.89 14.22 -20.56
CA GLY A 56 -6.28 13.77 -20.46
C GLY A 56 -6.49 12.32 -20.91
N PHE A 57 -5.52 11.44 -20.67
CA PHE A 57 -5.57 9.99 -20.93
C PHE A 57 -5.85 9.58 -22.39
N GLN A 58 -5.55 10.44 -23.36
CA GLN A 58 -5.79 10.17 -24.79
C GLN A 58 -4.79 9.18 -25.41
N GLU A 59 -3.63 9.02 -24.77
CA GLU A 59 -2.53 8.22 -25.29
C GLU A 59 -2.70 6.72 -24.95
N PRO A 60 -2.37 5.78 -25.87
CA PRO A 60 -2.68 4.36 -25.69
C PRO A 60 -1.98 3.71 -24.50
N GLN A 61 -0.82 4.22 -24.06
CA GLN A 61 -0.15 3.78 -22.85
C GLN A 61 -0.95 4.06 -21.57
N CYS A 62 -1.89 5.02 -21.63
CA CYS A 62 -2.69 5.45 -20.50
C CYS A 62 -3.92 4.53 -20.26
N ALA A 63 -4.20 3.61 -21.19
CA ALA A 63 -5.36 2.71 -21.14
C ALA A 63 -5.41 1.84 -19.88
N LYS A 64 -4.25 1.56 -19.27
CA LYS A 64 -4.13 0.82 -18.01
C LYS A 64 -4.91 1.48 -16.87
N TRP A 65 -4.97 2.82 -16.83
CA TRP A 65 -5.56 3.58 -15.72
C TRP A 65 -6.99 4.05 -15.97
N LEU A 66 -7.48 4.00 -17.22
CA LEU A 66 -8.83 4.46 -17.58
C LEU A 66 -9.94 3.79 -16.76
N ASN A 67 -9.89 2.45 -16.62
CA ASN A 67 -10.88 1.72 -15.83
C ASN A 67 -10.85 2.10 -14.34
N SER A 68 -9.66 2.36 -13.79
CA SER A 68 -9.51 2.73 -12.38
C SER A 68 -10.03 4.14 -12.11
N LYS A 69 -9.77 5.08 -13.03
CA LYS A 69 -10.30 6.46 -12.95
C LYS A 69 -11.82 6.47 -13.09
N GLN A 70 -12.35 5.73 -14.05
CA GLN A 70 -13.79 5.58 -14.23
C GLN A 70 -14.44 5.00 -12.96
N PHE A 71 -13.84 3.98 -12.34
CA PHE A 71 -14.32 3.46 -11.06
C PHE A 71 -14.34 4.51 -9.95
N GLU A 72 -13.25 5.28 -9.81
CA GLU A 72 -13.14 6.36 -8.82
C GLU A 72 -14.21 7.43 -9.05
N GLU A 73 -14.46 7.83 -10.29
CA GLU A 73 -15.51 8.79 -10.65
C GLU A 73 -16.92 8.26 -10.36
N CYS A 74 -17.20 6.99 -10.67
CA CYS A 74 -18.49 6.37 -10.34
C CYS A 74 -18.72 6.28 -8.83
N MET A 75 -17.68 5.98 -8.06
CA MET A 75 -17.74 5.94 -6.59
C MET A 75 -17.91 7.34 -5.99
N ALA A 76 -17.21 8.34 -6.52
CA ALA A 76 -17.30 9.73 -6.07
C ALA A 76 -18.69 10.33 -6.33
N ASN A 77 -19.31 9.98 -7.46
CA ASN A 77 -20.65 10.45 -7.83
C ASN A 77 -21.80 9.57 -7.30
N ASP A 78 -21.49 8.45 -6.64
CA ASP A 78 -22.47 7.42 -6.26
C ASP A 78 -23.34 7.00 -7.46
N ASP A 79 -22.75 6.91 -8.65
CA ASP A 79 -23.43 6.60 -9.90
C ASP A 79 -23.30 5.10 -10.21
N ALA A 80 -24.44 4.41 -10.17
CA ALA A 80 -24.54 2.97 -10.39
C ALA A 80 -25.38 2.63 -11.64
N ASP A 81 -25.96 3.64 -12.29
CA ASP A 81 -27.00 3.50 -13.31
C ASP A 81 -26.55 4.00 -14.68
N SER A 82 -25.51 4.85 -14.74
CA SER A 82 -24.88 5.24 -16.00
C SER A 82 -24.26 4.04 -16.75
N PRO A 83 -24.34 4.00 -18.10
CA PRO A 83 -23.77 2.92 -18.91
C PRO A 83 -22.26 2.76 -18.71
N GLU A 84 -21.56 3.86 -18.43
CA GLU A 84 -20.12 3.91 -18.14
C GLU A 84 -19.79 3.26 -16.77
N CYS A 85 -20.70 3.36 -15.81
CA CYS A 85 -20.52 2.88 -14.43
C CYS A 85 -21.13 1.49 -14.19
N TRP A 86 -21.86 0.94 -15.16
CA TRP A 86 -22.57 -0.34 -15.02
C TRP A 86 -21.65 -1.49 -14.59
N LYS A 87 -20.41 -1.50 -15.07
CA LYS A 87 -19.37 -2.49 -14.69
C LYS A 87 -19.05 -2.48 -13.19
N HIS A 88 -19.16 -1.34 -12.53
CA HIS A 88 -18.79 -1.12 -11.14
C HIS A 88 -19.99 -0.98 -10.20
N ARG A 89 -21.20 -1.03 -10.73
CA ARG A 89 -22.50 -0.89 -10.04
C ARG A 89 -22.57 -1.60 -8.69
N THR A 90 -22.18 -2.87 -8.61
CA THR A 90 -22.26 -3.67 -7.38
C THR A 90 -21.47 -3.03 -6.22
N TRP A 91 -20.28 -2.51 -6.51
CA TRP A 91 -19.41 -1.89 -5.51
C TRP A 91 -19.97 -0.55 -5.04
N VAL A 92 -20.50 0.25 -5.97
CA VAL A 92 -21.14 1.54 -5.67
C VAL A 92 -22.36 1.34 -4.76
N ILE A 93 -23.24 0.39 -5.12
CA ILE A 93 -24.43 0.06 -4.31
C ILE A 93 -24.03 -0.41 -2.91
N GLN A 94 -23.04 -1.31 -2.82
CA GLN A 94 -22.59 -1.83 -1.53
C GLN A 94 -22.05 -0.71 -0.64
N GLU A 95 -21.30 0.25 -1.20
CA GLU A 95 -20.80 1.37 -0.41
C GLU A 95 -21.92 2.31 0.04
N ARG A 96 -22.93 2.57 -0.81
CA ARG A 96 -24.13 3.32 -0.46
C ARG A 96 -24.88 2.67 0.72
N GLU A 97 -25.09 1.36 0.65
CA GLU A 97 -25.73 0.60 1.72
C GLU A 97 -24.92 0.64 3.01
N LEU A 98 -23.59 0.48 2.94
CA LEU A 98 -22.71 0.60 4.10
C LEU A 98 -22.75 1.99 4.72
N LYS A 99 -22.77 3.05 3.90
CA LYS A 99 -22.91 4.45 4.37
C LYS A 99 -24.25 4.63 5.10
N HIS A 100 -25.34 4.10 4.55
CA HIS A 100 -26.67 4.15 5.17
C HIS A 100 -26.73 3.35 6.48
N LEU A 101 -26.12 2.17 6.54
CA LEU A 101 -26.06 1.37 7.78
C LEU A 101 -25.26 2.08 8.87
N LYS A 102 -24.16 2.75 8.51
CA LYS A 102 -23.36 3.53 9.47
C LYS A 102 -24.14 4.72 10.02
N SER A 103 -24.85 5.47 9.17
CA SER A 103 -25.67 6.58 9.65
C SER A 103 -26.76 6.14 10.64
N LEU A 104 -27.33 4.94 10.47
CA LEU A 104 -28.29 4.37 11.41
C LEU A 104 -27.66 3.89 12.73
N ALA A 105 -26.36 3.60 12.74
CA ALA A 105 -25.64 3.14 13.92
C ALA A 105 -25.10 4.29 14.78
N ASP A 106 -24.95 5.48 14.20
CA ASP A 106 -24.49 6.70 14.87
C ASP A 106 -25.66 7.52 15.50
N GLU A 107 -26.92 7.17 15.19
CA GLU A 107 -28.16 7.68 15.83
C GLU A 107 -28.51 6.90 17.11
#